data_AF-A0A537QUM1-F1
#
_entry.id   AF-A0A537QUM1-F1
#
_cell.length_a   1.000
_cell.length_b   1.000
_cell.length_c   1.000
_cell.angle_alpha   90.00
_cell.angle_beta   90.00
_cell.angle_gamma   90.00
#
_symmetry.space_group_name_H-M   'P 1'
#
loop_
_entity.id
_entity.type
_entity.pdbx_description
1 polymer ?
#
loop_
_entity_poly.entity_id
_entity_poly.type
_entity_poly.pdbx_seq_one_letter_code
_entity_poly.pdbx_strand_id
1 'polypeptide(L)'
;MCADRAMRSDGFTLLEVVVALAIAGLALVGLFRAGSGGLFAVDTAARAEEAVQRAQSHLAAVGRDAALVEGEFNGDDGGGYRWALRVSPLTSRQSLAQDGVSSATTTLFNVEVAISWPGHEGARSVVLRTLRLGTAGTGR
;
A
#
# COMPACT_ATOMS: atom_id res chain seq x y z
N MET A 1 -81.57 9.55 20.06
CA MET A 1 -80.80 8.32 19.79
C MET A 1 -79.35 8.75 19.64
N CYS A 2 -78.65 8.89 20.76
CA CYS A 2 -77.30 9.47 20.79
C CYS A 2 -76.29 8.32 20.66
N ALA A 3 -75.54 8.33 19.56
CA ALA A 3 -74.43 7.41 19.36
C ALA A 3 -73.24 7.90 20.19
N ASP A 4 -72.96 7.21 21.29
CA ASP A 4 -71.74 7.41 22.06
C ASP A 4 -70.60 6.71 21.30
N ARG A 5 -69.78 7.49 20.60
CA ARG A 5 -68.57 6.99 19.95
C ARG A 5 -67.44 7.12 20.95
N ALA A 6 -67.21 6.06 21.74
CA ALA A 6 -66.08 5.96 22.62
C ALA A 6 -64.78 6.18 21.82
N MET A 7 -64.15 7.34 22.03
CA MET A 7 -62.83 7.63 21.50
C MET A 7 -61.84 6.69 22.19
N ARG A 8 -61.34 5.70 21.46
CA ARG A 8 -60.21 4.88 21.92
C ARG A 8 -59.01 5.80 22.01
N SER A 9 -58.58 6.09 23.23
CA SER A 9 -57.26 6.63 23.49
C SER A 9 -56.24 5.54 23.18
N ASP A 10 -55.61 5.59 22.02
CA ASP A 10 -54.42 4.79 21.71
C ASP A 10 -53.27 5.32 22.56
N GLY A 11 -53.20 4.84 23.80
CA GLY A 11 -52.07 5.04 24.68
C GLY A 11 -50.88 4.21 24.18
N PHE A 12 -49.75 4.87 23.95
CA PHE A 12 -48.48 4.26 23.59
C PHE A 12 -48.19 3.10 24.55
N THR A 13 -48.10 1.87 24.03
CA THR A 13 -47.88 0.72 24.90
C THR A 13 -46.42 0.67 25.33
N LEU A 14 -46.12 0.22 26.56
CA LEU A 14 -44.73 0.03 27.01
C LEU A 14 -43.96 -0.93 26.09
N LEU A 15 -44.67 -1.89 25.50
CA LEU A 15 -44.15 -2.81 24.49
C LEU A 15 -43.66 -2.08 23.23
N GLU A 16 -44.35 -1.03 22.80
CA GLU A 16 -43.99 -0.24 21.62
C GLU A 16 -42.66 0.48 21.78
N VAL A 17 -42.43 1.11 22.95
CA VAL A 17 -41.14 1.76 23.26
C VAL A 17 -40.00 0.73 23.26
N VAL A 18 -40.24 -0.46 23.84
CA VAL A 18 -39.24 -1.53 23.89
C VAL A 18 -38.92 -2.06 22.49
N VAL A 19 -39.93 -2.29 21.66
CA VAL A 19 -39.75 -2.74 20.28
C VAL A 19 -39.06 -1.68 19.43
N ALA A 20 -39.47 -0.41 19.55
CA ALA A 20 -38.83 0.70 18.84
C ALA A 20 -37.36 0.84 19.23
N LEU A 21 -37.04 0.73 20.52
CA LEU A 21 -35.67 0.75 21.00
C LEU A 21 -34.86 -0.45 20.50
N ALA A 22 -35.46 -1.64 20.44
CA ALA A 22 -34.81 -2.83 19.90
C ALA A 22 -34.48 -2.68 18.41
N ILE A 23 -35.42 -2.18 17.60
CA ILE A 23 -35.21 -1.90 16.18
C ILE A 23 -34.13 -0.83 15.99
N ALA A 24 -34.20 0.27 16.76
CA ALA A 24 -33.21 1.34 16.72
C ALA A 24 -31.80 0.82 17.07
N GLY A 25 -31.69 -0.03 18.11
CA GLY A 25 -30.43 -0.67 18.49
C GLY A 25 -29.85 -1.53 17.37
N LEU A 26 -30.66 -2.38 16.75
CA LEU A 26 -30.24 -3.22 15.62
C LEU A 26 -29.82 -2.38 14.41
N ALA A 27 -30.56 -1.31 14.10
CA ALA A 27 -30.23 -0.38 13.02
C ALA A 27 -28.88 0.32 13.28
N LEU A 28 -28.64 0.78 14.51
CA LEU A 28 -27.37 1.42 14.89
C LEU A 28 -26.17 0.46 14.79
N VAL A 29 -26.33 -0.81 15.19
CA VAL A 29 -25.27 -1.82 15.00
C VAL A 29 -24.96 -2.02 13.52
N GLY A 30 -25.99 -2.14 12.68
CA GLY A 30 -25.81 -2.24 11.22
C GLY A 30 -25.07 -1.03 10.64
N LEU A 31 -25.47 0.17 11.05
CA LEU A 31 -24.85 1.42 10.63
C LEU A 31 -23.38 1.50 11.07
N PHE A 32 -23.09 1.15 12.32
CA PHE A 32 -21.73 1.17 12.85
C PHE A 32 -20.83 0.20 12.08
N ARG A 33 -21.28 -1.03 11.82
CA ARG A 33 -20.52 -2.02 11.06
C ARG A 33 -20.22 -1.55 9.63
N ALA A 34 -21.21 -0.93 8.96
CA ALA A 34 -21.02 -0.37 7.63
C ALA A 34 -20.03 0.81 7.63
N GLY A 35 -20.11 1.68 8.64
CA GLY A 35 -19.20 2.83 8.78
C GLY A 35 -17.77 2.45 9.14
N SER A 36 -17.57 1.48 10.03
CA SER A 36 -16.24 1.03 10.45
C SER A 36 -15.42 0.47 9.29
N GLY A 37 -16.04 -0.27 8.36
CA GLY A 37 -15.35 -0.80 7.18
C GLY A 37 -14.73 0.30 6.30
N GLY A 38 -15.42 1.42 6.14
CA GLY A 38 -14.91 2.58 5.39
C GLY A 38 -13.67 3.21 6.01
N LEU A 39 -13.64 3.35 7.34
CA LEU A 39 -12.47 3.89 8.05
C LEU A 39 -11.24 3.00 7.90
N PHE A 40 -11.40 1.67 8.01
CA PHE A 40 -10.30 0.74 7.79
C PHE A 40 -9.80 0.75 6.34
N ALA A 41 -10.70 0.90 5.37
CA ALA A 41 -10.33 1.01 3.96
C ALA A 41 -9.48 2.26 3.68
N VAL A 42 -9.83 3.40 4.28
CA VAL A 42 -9.05 4.64 4.16
C VAL A 42 -7.65 4.49 4.77
N ASP A 43 -7.55 3.92 5.97
CA ASP A 43 -6.24 3.68 6.61
C ASP A 43 -5.37 2.72 5.77
N THR A 44 -5.94 1.63 5.27
CA THR A 44 -5.19 0.69 4.43
C THR A 44 -4.76 1.28 3.10
N ALA A 45 -5.56 2.15 2.48
CA ALA A 45 -5.18 2.89 1.29
C ALA A 45 -4.01 3.85 1.59
N ALA A 46 -4.10 4.63 2.66
CA ALA A 46 -3.05 5.56 3.08
C ALA A 46 -1.71 4.86 3.32
N ARG A 47 -1.72 3.70 4.00
CA ARG A 47 -0.51 2.88 4.22
C ARG A 47 0.09 2.35 2.92
N ALA A 48 -0.74 1.95 1.96
CA ALA A 48 -0.27 1.48 0.67
C ALA A 48 0.34 2.62 -0.16
N GLU A 49 -0.27 3.81 -0.15
CA GLU A 49 0.28 5.00 -0.81
C GLU A 49 1.62 5.41 -0.21
N GLU A 50 1.73 5.42 1.12
CA GLU A 50 2.99 5.68 1.83
C GLU A 50 4.08 4.67 1.43
N ALA A 51 3.74 3.38 1.37
CA ALA A 51 4.66 2.33 0.93
C ALA A 51 5.14 2.54 -0.52
N VAL A 52 4.24 2.95 -1.42
CA VAL A 52 4.60 3.27 -2.81
C VAL A 52 5.54 4.47 -2.89
N GLN A 53 5.26 5.54 -2.14
CA GLN A 53 6.12 6.73 -2.11
C GLN A 53 7.52 6.40 -1.59
N ARG A 54 7.61 5.58 -0.54
CA ARG A 54 8.88 5.07 -0.01
C ARG A 54 9.64 4.22 -1.03
N ALA A 55 8.95 3.28 -1.69
CA ALA A 55 9.55 2.46 -2.74
C ALA A 55 10.10 3.31 -3.90
N GLN A 56 9.35 4.35 -4.32
CA GLN A 56 9.77 5.29 -5.34
C GLN A 56 10.99 6.11 -4.89
N SER A 57 11.04 6.55 -3.64
CA SER A 57 12.19 7.26 -3.06
C SER A 57 13.46 6.40 -3.15
N HIS A 58 13.38 5.15 -2.71
CA HIS A 58 14.48 4.18 -2.81
C HIS A 58 14.90 3.96 -4.27
N LEU A 59 13.94 3.69 -5.17
CA LEU A 59 14.23 3.54 -6.59
C LEU A 59 14.88 4.78 -7.21
N ALA A 60 14.49 5.96 -6.77
CA ALA A 60 15.03 7.21 -7.26
C ALA A 60 16.46 7.45 -6.77
N ALA A 61 16.81 6.99 -5.56
CA ALA A 61 18.17 7.05 -5.03
C ALA A 61 19.14 6.12 -5.78
N VAL A 62 18.66 4.96 -6.26
CA VAL A 62 19.49 4.01 -7.01
C VAL A 62 20.01 4.63 -8.31
N GLY A 63 21.33 4.73 -8.43
CA GLY A 63 22.03 5.19 -9.62
C GLY A 63 22.13 6.72 -9.79
N ARG A 64 21.84 7.52 -8.76
CA ARG A 64 22.12 8.97 -8.79
C ARG A 64 23.59 9.31 -8.55
N ASP A 65 24.22 8.69 -7.55
CA ASP A 65 25.54 9.12 -7.07
C ASP A 65 26.68 8.12 -7.37
N ALA A 66 26.37 6.91 -7.82
CA ALA A 66 27.36 5.86 -8.11
C ALA A 66 26.87 4.86 -9.18
N ALA A 67 27.80 4.11 -9.77
CA ALA A 67 27.51 3.01 -10.67
C ALA A 67 26.57 1.99 -10.00
N LEU A 68 25.68 1.36 -10.78
CA LEU A 68 24.81 0.31 -10.27
C LEU A 68 25.65 -0.88 -9.80
N VAL A 69 25.53 -1.20 -8.52
CA VAL A 69 26.18 -2.35 -7.89
C VAL A 69 25.15 -3.47 -7.79
N GLU A 70 25.48 -4.62 -8.34
CA GLU A 70 24.70 -5.84 -8.17
C GLU A 70 24.68 -6.26 -6.69
N GLY A 71 23.52 -6.65 -6.20
CA GLY A 71 23.37 -7.13 -4.83
C GLY A 71 21.98 -7.00 -4.27
N GLU A 72 21.85 -7.46 -3.03
CA GLU A 72 20.65 -7.31 -2.21
C GLU A 72 20.96 -6.42 -1.01
N PHE A 73 20.12 -5.42 -0.79
CA PHE A 73 20.20 -4.49 0.32
C PHE A 73 18.86 -4.48 1.02
N ASN A 74 18.84 -4.33 2.34
CA ASN A 74 17.60 -4.26 3.09
C ASN A 74 17.80 -3.41 4.34
N GLY A 75 16.69 -2.98 4.93
CA GLY A 75 16.72 -2.18 6.13
C GLY A 75 15.34 -1.83 6.65
N ASP A 76 15.33 -1.06 7.72
CA ASP A 76 14.14 -0.43 8.27
C ASP A 76 13.95 0.95 7.64
N ASP A 77 12.71 1.28 7.28
CA ASP A 77 12.34 2.58 6.71
C ASP A 77 11.60 3.46 7.75
N GLY A 78 11.56 3.01 9.01
CA GLY A 78 10.78 3.64 10.08
C GLY A 78 9.28 3.37 9.97
N GLY A 79 8.54 3.65 11.04
CA GLY A 79 7.08 3.57 11.04
C GLY A 79 6.51 2.14 10.86
N GLY A 80 7.33 1.11 11.06
CA GLY A 80 6.97 -0.30 10.87
C GLY A 80 7.16 -0.82 9.43
N TYR A 81 7.71 0.01 8.53
CA TYR A 81 8.05 -0.39 7.17
C TYR A 81 9.47 -0.96 7.10
N ARG A 82 9.63 -2.07 6.41
CA ARG A 82 10.93 -2.64 6.04
C ARG A 82 11.09 -2.65 4.54
N TRP A 83 12.27 -2.27 4.07
CA TRP A 83 12.59 -2.22 2.64
C TRP A 83 13.61 -3.30 2.26
N ALA A 84 13.52 -3.76 1.02
CA ALA A 84 14.51 -4.61 0.37
C ALA A 84 14.70 -4.15 -1.07
N LEU A 85 15.95 -3.93 -1.46
CA LEU A 85 16.38 -3.57 -2.80
C LEU A 85 17.16 -4.76 -3.38
N ARG A 86 16.82 -5.17 -4.60
CA ARG A 86 17.58 -6.15 -5.37
C ARG A 86 17.99 -5.54 -6.70
N VAL A 87 19.28 -5.55 -6.98
CA VAL A 87 19.85 -5.13 -8.26
C VAL A 87 20.49 -6.34 -8.90
N SER A 88 20.00 -6.73 -10.08
CA SER A 88 20.56 -7.87 -10.83
C SER A 88 20.85 -7.49 -12.29
N PRO A 89 21.98 -7.92 -12.86
CA PRO A 89 22.27 -7.72 -14.28
C PRO A 89 21.35 -8.60 -15.13
N LEU A 90 20.76 -8.03 -16.18
CA LEU A 90 19.96 -8.77 -17.15
C LEU A 90 20.74 -9.08 -18.43
N THR A 91 21.44 -8.09 -18.98
CA THR A 91 22.17 -8.21 -20.24
C THR A 91 23.24 -7.16 -20.34
N SER A 92 24.42 -7.53 -20.85
CA SER A 92 25.50 -6.60 -21.18
C SER A 92 25.70 -6.51 -22.69
N ARG A 93 25.97 -5.31 -23.18
CA ARG A 93 26.32 -5.03 -24.56
C ARG A 93 27.65 -4.29 -24.59
N GLN A 94 28.59 -4.84 -25.33
CA GLN A 94 29.86 -4.20 -25.64
C GLN A 94 29.71 -3.36 -26.91
N SER A 95 30.18 -2.12 -26.87
CA SER A 95 30.25 -1.24 -28.04
C SER A 95 31.67 -0.73 -28.18
N LEU A 96 32.19 -0.79 -29.41
CA LEU A 96 33.43 -0.10 -29.77
C LEU A 96 33.15 1.41 -29.75
N ALA A 97 34.01 2.16 -29.07
CA ALA A 97 34.01 3.62 -29.09
C ALA A 97 34.38 4.11 -30.49
N GLN A 98 33.99 5.34 -30.84
CA GLN A 98 34.22 5.95 -32.15
C GLN A 98 35.72 6.02 -32.53
N ASP A 99 36.61 6.02 -31.54
CA ASP A 99 38.06 6.03 -31.74
C ASP A 99 38.64 4.65 -32.12
N GLY A 100 37.82 3.59 -32.17
CA GLY A 100 38.21 2.24 -32.58
C GLY A 100 39.11 1.47 -31.59
N VAL A 101 39.60 2.14 -30.54
CA VAL A 101 40.55 1.56 -29.55
C VAL A 101 39.86 1.23 -28.21
N SER A 102 38.85 2.00 -27.81
CA SER A 102 38.16 1.80 -26.52
C SER A 102 36.89 0.97 -26.68
N SER A 103 36.62 0.06 -25.75
CA SER A 103 35.36 -0.69 -25.68
C SER A 103 34.59 -0.30 -24.43
N ALA A 104 33.34 0.12 -24.58
CA ALA A 104 32.44 0.42 -23.48
C ALA A 104 31.44 -0.73 -23.30
N THR A 105 31.33 -1.26 -22.08
CA THR A 105 30.32 -2.27 -21.73
C THR A 105 29.16 -1.59 -21.01
N THR A 106 27.99 -1.58 -21.64
CA THR A 106 26.74 -1.12 -21.04
C THR A 106 25.94 -2.33 -20.60
N THR A 107 25.57 -2.38 -19.32
CA THR A 107 24.75 -3.44 -18.73
C THR A 107 23.38 -2.90 -18.37
N LEU A 108 22.34 -3.62 -18.77
CA LEU A 108 20.97 -3.41 -18.32
C LEU A 108 20.78 -4.16 -17.01
N PHE A 109 20.39 -3.43 -15.97
CA PHE A 109 20.08 -3.97 -14.65
C PHE A 109 18.58 -3.95 -14.40
N ASN A 110 18.08 -4.99 -13.76
CA ASN A 110 16.78 -4.99 -13.11
C ASN A 110 16.96 -4.51 -11.67
N VAL A 111 16.19 -3.48 -11.31
CA VAL A 111 16.18 -2.89 -9.98
C VAL A 111 14.79 -3.09 -9.40
N GLU A 112 14.70 -3.88 -8.34
CA GLU A 112 13.47 -4.20 -7.62
C GLU A 112 13.54 -3.62 -6.21
N VAL A 113 12.50 -2.90 -5.79
CA VAL A 113 12.33 -2.43 -4.42
C VAL A 113 11.03 -2.99 -3.87
N ALA A 114 11.13 -3.71 -2.76
CA ALA A 114 10.02 -4.22 -1.99
C ALA A 114 9.90 -3.46 -0.67
N ILE A 115 8.71 -2.97 -0.35
CA ILE A 115 8.36 -2.39 0.95
C ILE A 115 7.35 -3.31 1.61
N SER A 116 7.58 -3.66 2.88
CA SER A 116 6.71 -4.53 3.68
C SER A 116 6.34 -3.89 5.01
N TRP A 117 5.11 -4.11 5.46
CA TRP A 117 4.58 -3.52 6.70
C TRP A 117 3.51 -4.42 7.33
N PRO A 118 3.25 -4.29 8.65
CA PRO A 118 2.16 -5.01 9.30
C PRO A 118 0.79 -4.48 8.82
N GLY A 119 -0.06 -5.36 8.33
CA GLY A 119 -1.47 -5.10 8.05
C GLY A 119 -2.39 -5.79 9.06
N HIS A 120 -3.69 -5.53 8.96
CA HIS A 120 -4.70 -6.05 9.89
C HIS A 120 -4.82 -7.59 9.87
N GLU A 121 -4.62 -8.21 8.70
CA GLU A 121 -4.72 -9.67 8.50
C GLU A 121 -3.35 -10.33 8.21
N GLY A 122 -2.25 -9.62 8.49
CA GLY A 122 -0.89 -10.09 8.24
C GLY A 122 -0.02 -9.05 7.54
N ALA A 123 1.24 -9.42 7.31
CA ALA A 123 2.18 -8.54 6.63
C ALA A 123 1.73 -8.29 5.18
N ARG A 124 1.73 -7.02 4.79
CA ARG A 124 1.49 -6.58 3.42
C ARG A 124 2.79 -6.12 2.79
N SER A 125 2.83 -6.13 1.47
CA SER A 125 3.98 -5.64 0.72
C SER A 125 3.59 -5.04 -0.61
N VAL A 126 4.44 -4.12 -1.09
CA VAL A 126 4.39 -3.53 -2.43
C VAL A 126 5.76 -3.70 -3.04
N VAL A 127 5.80 -4.09 -4.31
CA VAL A 127 7.04 -4.28 -5.06
C VAL A 127 7.01 -3.40 -6.30
N LEU A 128 8.01 -2.55 -6.46
CA LEU A 128 8.23 -1.75 -7.66
C LEU A 128 9.47 -2.25 -8.39
N ARG A 129 9.40 -2.28 -9.73
CA ARG A 129 10.48 -2.74 -10.60
C ARG A 129 10.79 -1.68 -11.64
N THR A 130 12.07 -1.51 -11.93
CA THR A 130 12.53 -0.65 -13.02
C THR A 130 13.75 -1.24 -13.68
N LEU A 131 13.96 -0.86 -14.94
CA LEU A 131 15.14 -1.24 -15.71
C LEU A 131 16.06 -0.02 -15.80
N ARG A 132 17.33 -0.20 -15.45
CA ARG A 132 18.33 0.87 -15.52
C ARG A 132 19.53 0.42 -16.32
N LEU A 133 20.01 1.29 -17.20
CA LEU A 133 21.30 1.10 -17.87
C LEU A 133 22.39 1.63 -16.94
N GLY A 134 23.44 0.83 -16.75
CA GLY A 134 24.63 1.23 -16.05
C GLY A 134 25.86 0.73 -16.80
N THR A 135 27.00 1.37 -16.56
CA THR A 135 28.28 0.72 -16.82
C THR A 135 28.53 -0.24 -15.67
N ALA A 136 28.98 -1.46 -15.96
CA ALA A 136 29.37 -2.38 -14.90
C ALA A 136 30.58 -1.77 -14.17
N GLY A 137 30.34 -1.15 -13.01
CA GLY A 137 31.39 -0.69 -12.14
C GLY A 137 32.06 -1.91 -11.54
N THR A 138 33.22 -2.30 -12.05
CA THR A 138 34.05 -3.32 -11.40
C THR A 138 34.56 -2.69 -10.10
N GLY A 139 33.82 -2.88 -9.00
CA GLY A 139 34.29 -2.48 -7.67
C GLY A 139 35.65 -3.14 -7.43
N ARG A 140 36.68 -2.32 -7.30
CA ARG A 140 38.04 -2.73 -6.96
C ARG A 140 38.42 -2.04 -5.65
#